data_AF-A0A9E1M2F2-F1
#
_entry.id   AF-A0A9E1M2F2-F1
#
_cell.length_a   1.000
_cell.length_b   1.000
_cell.length_c   1.000
_cell.angle_alpha   90.00
_cell.angle_beta   90.00
_cell.angle_gamma   90.00
#
_symmetry.space_group_name_H-M   'P 1'
#
loop_
_entity.id
_entity.type
_entity.pdbx_description
1 polymer ?
#
loop_
_entity_poly.entity_id
_entity_poly.type
_entity_poly.pdbx_seq_one_letter_code
_entity_poly.pdbx_strand_id
1 'polypeptide(L)'
;SPEDYKALTENPFVLGKMPVPLFYGAACQDVNTIGGFANWVQDAEYTICPHCGKPMKYLAQIQWDTVFDCAEGTLYVEFCPDCQIVSMQHQQT
;
A
#
# COMPACT_ATOMS: atom_id res chain seq x y z
N SER A 1 15.94 -12.34 -5.78
CA SER A 1 16.70 -12.84 -6.95
C SER A 1 15.91 -12.53 -8.23
N PRO A 2 16.48 -12.62 -9.45
CA PRO A 2 15.73 -12.45 -10.70
C PRO A 2 14.54 -13.42 -10.83
N GLU A 3 14.60 -14.58 -10.19
CA GLU A 3 13.53 -15.59 -10.17
C GLU A 3 12.35 -15.13 -9.32
N ASP A 4 12.60 -14.44 -8.19
CA ASP A 4 11.54 -13.90 -7.33
C ASP A 4 10.75 -12.80 -8.03
N TYR A 5 11.43 -11.92 -8.78
CA TYR A 5 10.77 -10.91 -9.61
C TYR A 5 9.88 -11.54 -10.68
N LYS A 6 10.33 -12.63 -11.30
CA LYS A 6 9.55 -13.37 -12.30
C LYS A 6 8.29 -13.96 -11.67
N ALA A 7 8.41 -14.61 -10.51
CA ALA A 7 7.28 -15.18 -9.77
C ALA A 7 6.25 -14.11 -9.35
N LEU A 8 6.71 -12.92 -8.94
CA LEU A 8 5.83 -11.78 -8.63
C LEU A 8 5.08 -11.27 -9.88
N THR A 9 5.74 -11.18 -11.04
CA THR A 9 5.11 -10.70 -12.28
C THR A 9 4.19 -11.71 -12.96
N GLU A 10 4.46 -13.00 -12.80
CA GLU A 10 3.68 -14.10 -13.41
C GLU A 10 2.56 -14.60 -12.49
N ASN A 11 2.39 -14.00 -11.30
CA ASN A 11 1.34 -14.38 -10.37
C ASN A 11 -0.05 -14.10 -10.98
N PRO A 12 -0.91 -15.13 -11.18
CA PRO A 12 -2.26 -14.92 -11.66
C PRO A 12 -3.06 -14.20 -10.58
N PHE A 13 -3.24 -12.89 -10.72
CA PHE A 13 -4.12 -12.11 -9.85
C PHE A 13 -5.54 -12.67 -9.94
N VAL A 14 -5.94 -13.44 -8.93
CA VAL A 14 -7.29 -14.00 -8.81
C VAL A 14 -8.13 -13.10 -7.90
N LEU A 15 -9.32 -12.74 -8.38
CA LEU A 15 -10.30 -12.06 -7.53
C LEU A 15 -10.74 -13.03 -6.43
N GLY A 16 -10.70 -12.59 -5.17
CA GLY A 16 -11.22 -13.38 -4.05
C GLY A 16 -12.68 -13.79 -4.28
N LYS A 17 -13.06 -14.99 -3.82
CA LYS A 17 -14.43 -15.52 -4.03
C LYS A 17 -15.52 -14.68 -3.36
N MET A 18 -15.16 -13.88 -2.37
CA MET A 18 -16.08 -13.02 -1.62
C MET A 18 -15.48 -11.62 -1.47
N PRO A 19 -16.32 -10.56 -1.49
CA PRO A 19 -15.87 -9.22 -1.16
C PRO A 19 -15.35 -9.19 0.29
N VAL A 20 -14.20 -8.57 0.50
CA VAL A 20 -13.64 -8.34 1.82
C VAL A 20 -14.13 -6.99 2.38
N PRO A 21 -14.26 -6.84 3.71
CA PRO A 21 -14.64 -5.57 4.32
C PRO A 21 -13.68 -4.42 3.97
N LEU A 22 -14.17 -3.19 4.01
CA LEU A 22 -13.40 -1.99 3.67
C LEU A 22 -12.15 -1.78 4.56
N PHE A 23 -12.21 -2.30 5.80
CA PHE A 23 -11.13 -2.26 6.80
C PHE A 23 -10.33 -3.58 6.88
N TYR A 24 -10.45 -4.46 5.88
CA TYR A 24 -9.78 -5.76 5.87
C TYR A 24 -8.26 -5.65 6.08
N GLY A 25 -7.62 -4.68 5.41
CA GLY A 25 -6.19 -4.41 5.57
C GLY A 25 -5.83 -3.69 6.88
N ALA A 26 -6.78 -2.97 7.50
CA ALA A 26 -6.58 -2.09 8.65
C ALA A 26 -6.77 -2.75 10.02
N ALA A 27 -7.03 -4.06 10.07
CA ALA A 27 -7.41 -4.78 11.28
C ALA A 27 -6.35 -5.80 11.74
N CYS A 28 -5.07 -5.43 11.66
CA CYS A 28 -3.94 -6.21 12.20
C CYS A 28 -3.55 -7.49 11.41
N GLN A 29 -3.79 -7.53 10.10
CA GLN A 29 -3.13 -8.52 9.26
C GLN A 29 -2.13 -7.78 8.37
N ASP A 30 -0.88 -8.21 8.37
CA ASP A 30 0.18 -7.72 7.48
C ASP A 30 -0.14 -8.17 6.05
N VAL A 31 -1.13 -7.52 5.44
CA VAL A 31 -1.63 -7.83 4.10
C VAL A 31 -1.41 -6.66 3.17
N ASN A 32 -1.07 -6.98 1.92
CA ASN A 32 -0.96 -6.02 0.84
C ASN A 32 -2.34 -5.74 0.27
N THR A 33 -2.72 -4.46 0.18
CA THR A 33 -4.05 -4.06 -0.32
C THR A 33 -3.93 -2.94 -1.34
N ILE A 34 -4.82 -2.96 -2.32
CA ILE A 34 -5.09 -1.82 -3.22
C ILE A 34 -6.52 -1.36 -2.91
N GLY A 35 -6.66 -0.12 -2.45
CA GLY A 35 -7.88 0.44 -1.90
C GLY A 35 -8.16 -0.03 -0.46
N GLY A 36 -9.30 0.39 0.07
CA GLY A 36 -9.66 0.18 1.48
C GLY A 36 -9.17 1.31 2.39
N PHE A 37 -8.94 0.99 3.66
CA PHE A 37 -8.29 1.88 4.62
C PHE A 37 -6.88 1.37 4.94
N ALA A 38 -5.94 2.32 5.05
CA ALA A 38 -4.57 2.06 5.47
C ALA A 38 -4.51 1.57 6.92
N ASN A 39 -3.64 0.60 7.17
CA ASN A 39 -3.28 0.13 8.50
C ASN A 39 -2.15 0.95 9.12
N TRP A 40 -2.35 2.26 9.31
CA TRP A 40 -1.31 3.14 9.84
C TRP A 40 -0.65 2.54 11.09
N VAL A 41 0.66 2.29 10.99
CA VAL A 41 1.45 1.70 12.07
C VAL A 41 1.78 2.76 13.12
N GLN A 42 1.93 4.01 12.68
CA GLN A 42 2.19 5.19 13.51
C GLN A 42 1.03 6.19 13.38
N ASP A 43 1.33 7.49 13.34
CA ASP A 43 0.33 8.52 13.09
C ASP A 43 -0.17 8.46 11.64
N ALA A 44 -1.46 8.73 11.46
CA ALA A 44 -2.07 8.84 10.14
C ALA A 44 -1.59 10.12 9.45
N GLU A 45 -0.55 9.99 8.62
CA GLU A 45 0.00 11.09 7.84
C GLU A 45 -0.51 11.06 6.41
N TYR A 46 -1.33 12.05 6.04
CA TYR A 46 -1.76 12.21 4.66
C TYR A 46 -0.85 13.20 3.94
N THR A 47 -0.16 12.77 2.89
CA THR A 47 0.71 13.65 2.10
C THR A 47 -0.12 14.76 1.46
N ILE A 48 0.37 16.00 1.52
CA ILE A 48 -0.21 17.10 0.75
C ILE A 48 0.41 17.11 -0.64
N CYS A 49 -0.44 17.20 -1.67
CA CYS A 49 0.03 17.33 -3.05
C CYS A 49 0.84 18.62 -3.23
N PRO A 50 2.11 18.54 -3.70
CA PRO A 50 2.95 19.74 -3.87
C PRO A 50 2.46 20.67 -4.98
N HIS A 51 1.59 20.20 -5.89
CA HIS A 51 1.06 21.02 -6.99
C HIS A 51 -0.26 21.72 -6.67
N CYS A 52 -1.20 21.02 -6.00
CA CYS A 52 -2.54 21.57 -5.75
C CYS A 52 -2.83 21.87 -4.27
N GLY A 53 -1.92 21.50 -3.36
CA GLY A 53 -2.07 21.73 -1.92
C GLY A 53 -3.19 20.92 -1.25
N LYS A 54 -3.86 20.02 -1.97
CA LYS A 54 -4.90 19.14 -1.43
C LYS A 54 -4.30 17.90 -0.79
N PRO A 55 -4.93 17.33 0.25
CA PRO A 55 -4.54 16.04 0.78
C PRO A 55 -4.68 14.95 -0.28
N MET A 56 -3.66 14.11 -0.40
CA MET A 56 -3.68 12.95 -1.27
C MET A 56 -4.62 11.87 -0.71
N LYS A 57 -5.04 10.95 -1.59
CA LYS A 57 -5.89 9.82 -1.22
C LYS A 57 -5.05 8.57 -1.08
N TYR A 58 -5.30 7.79 -0.03
CA TYR A 58 -4.74 6.46 0.11
C TYR A 58 -5.12 5.59 -1.11
N LEU A 59 -4.12 4.93 -1.69
CA LEU A 59 -4.27 4.04 -2.84
C LEU A 59 -3.95 2.60 -2.48
N ALA A 60 -2.86 2.33 -1.77
CA ALA A 60 -2.41 0.97 -1.49
C ALA A 60 -1.47 0.91 -0.28
N GLN A 61 -1.35 -0.26 0.35
CA GLN A 61 -0.28 -0.57 1.30
C GLN A 61 0.45 -1.84 0.85
N ILE A 62 1.76 -1.84 1.01
CA ILE A 62 2.64 -2.97 0.70
C ILE A 62 3.55 -3.21 1.90
N GLN A 63 3.55 -4.41 2.44
CA GLN A 63 4.46 -4.86 3.47
C GLN A 63 5.81 -5.22 2.84
N TRP A 64 6.89 -4.67 3.42
CA TRP A 64 8.23 -4.91 2.89
C TRP A 64 8.67 -6.36 3.01
N ASP A 65 8.15 -7.09 4.00
CA ASP A 65 8.36 -8.53 4.19
C ASP A 65 7.95 -9.38 2.97
N THR A 66 7.02 -8.88 2.16
CA THR A 66 6.54 -9.55 0.94
C THR A 66 7.47 -9.29 -0.25
N VAL A 67 8.20 -8.17 -0.23
CA VAL A 67 9.05 -7.73 -1.34
C VAL A 67 10.51 -8.14 -1.13
N PHE A 68 10.98 -8.12 0.12
CA PHE A 68 12.36 -8.43 0.46
C PHE A 68 12.44 -9.18 1.79
N ASP A 69 13.07 -10.36 1.77
CA ASP A 69 13.31 -11.14 2.97
C ASP A 69 14.10 -10.32 4.00
N CYS A 70 13.60 -10.28 5.24
CA CYS A 70 14.15 -9.50 6.36
C CYS A 70 14.00 -7.96 6.28
N ALA A 71 13.19 -7.42 5.35
CA ALA A 71 12.83 -6.00 5.38
C ALA A 71 11.57 -5.77 6.24
N GLU A 72 11.62 -4.77 7.11
CA GLU A 72 10.54 -4.44 8.03
C GLU A 72 9.84 -3.13 7.66
N GLY A 73 8.54 -3.08 7.97
CA GLY A 73 7.70 -1.90 7.82
C GLY A 73 6.75 -1.97 6.64
N THR A 74 5.93 -0.94 6.53
CA THR A 74 4.86 -0.84 5.55
C THR A 74 5.10 0.36 4.65
N LEU A 75 4.98 0.15 3.35
CA LEU A 75 4.94 1.19 2.32
C LEU A 75 3.49 1.58 2.05
N TYR A 76 3.13 2.81 2.39
CA TYR A 76 1.87 3.43 2.01
C TYR A 76 2.03 4.19 0.70
N VAL A 77 1.10 3.96 -0.21
CA VAL A 77 1.04 4.64 -1.49
C VAL A 77 -0.19 5.52 -1.50
N GLU A 78 0.01 6.79 -1.78
CA GLU A 78 -1.03 7.81 -1.88
C GLU A 78 -1.01 8.45 -3.26
N PHE A 79 -2.17 8.83 -3.77
CA PHE A 79 -2.28 9.45 -5.08
C PHE A 79 -3.11 10.72 -5.05
N CYS A 80 -2.70 11.69 -5.87
CA CYS A 80 -3.47 12.88 -6.16
C CYS A 80 -4.25 12.67 -7.48
N PRO A 81 -5.59 12.61 -7.46
CA PRO A 81 -6.38 12.42 -8.68
C PRO A 81 -6.31 13.62 -9.64
N ASP A 82 -6.18 14.83 -9.10
CA ASP A 82 -6.18 16.05 -9.90
C ASP A 82 -4.86 16.25 -10.65
N CYS A 83 -3.73 15.95 -10.00
CA CYS A 83 -2.39 16.18 -10.55
C CYS A 83 -1.71 14.89 -11.05
N GLN A 84 -2.35 13.72 -10.86
CA GLN A 84 -1.85 12.41 -11.27
C GLN A 84 -0.44 12.09 -10.75
N ILE A 85 -0.17 12.50 -9.51
CA ILE A 85 1.12 12.28 -8.83
C ILE A 85 0.91 11.27 -7.73
N VAL A 86 1.93 10.45 -7.50
CA VAL A 86 1.95 9.44 -6.45
C VAL A 86 2.99 9.83 -5.41
N SER A 87 2.61 9.74 -4.14
CA SER A 87 3.50 9.79 -3.00
C SER A 87 3.66 8.38 -2.43
N MET A 88 4.84 8.08 -1.92
CA MET A 88 5.17 6.81 -1.28
C MET A 88 5.81 7.12 0.06
N GLN A 89 5.23 6.58 1.13
CA GLN A 89 5.69 6.78 2.50
C GLN A 89 5.99 5.43 3.15
N HIS A 90 7.16 5.31 3.77
CA HIS A 90 7.53 4.13 4.55
C HIS A 90 7.40 4.46 6.03
N GLN A 91 6.73 3.57 6.77
CA GLN A 91 6.69 3.60 8.23
C GLN A 91 7.26 2.30 8.79
N GLN A 92 8.09 2.42 9.83
CA GLN A 92 8.65 1.31 10.60
C GLN A 92 8.44 1.59 12.10
N THR A 93 8.07 0.55 12.86
CA THR A 93 7.86 0.60 14.31
C THR A 93 9.17 0.69 15.08
#